data_AF-A0A3N1HF36-F1
#
_entry.id   AF-A0A3N1HF36-F1
#
_cell.length_a   1.000
_cell.length_b   1.000
_cell.length_c   1.000
_cell.angle_alpha   90.00
_cell.angle_beta   90.00
_cell.angle_gamma   90.00
#
_symmetry.space_group_name_H-M   'P 1'
#
loop_
_entity.id
_entity.type
_entity.pdbx_description
1 polymer ?
#
loop_
_entity_poly.entity_id
_entity_poly.type
_entity_poly.pdbx_seq_one_letter_code
_entity_poly.pdbx_strand_id
1 'polypeptide(L)'
;MDEPTTPEDEPTTPVAGMTISLRTGRDVVIVDPDRFLAAARAAHHDLHPDLTEAEVAEAIADVTDAAYALIDRHGDLAADHEPPDRPPLPGVRVTDRPDGLSPAGSMSELVLDEPHPLQDYGCFLPDDVFARRPDH
;
A
#
# COMPACT_ATOMS: atom_id res chain seq x y z
N MET A 1 34.52 -25.69 -16.85
CA MET A 1 33.99 -24.83 -15.76
C MET A 1 32.53 -24.68 -16.08
N ASP A 2 31.69 -25.48 -15.43
CA ASP A 2 30.24 -25.31 -15.49
C ASP A 2 29.89 -24.06 -14.69
N GLU A 3 29.22 -23.11 -15.33
CA GLU A 3 28.65 -21.95 -14.65
C GLU A 3 27.52 -22.43 -13.73
N PRO A 4 27.43 -21.94 -12.48
CA PRO A 4 26.34 -22.31 -11.60
C PRO A 4 25.02 -21.81 -12.20
N THR A 5 24.15 -22.74 -12.58
CA THR A 5 22.77 -22.45 -12.97
C THR A 5 22.03 -21.88 -11.76
N THR A 6 21.72 -20.58 -11.79
CA THR A 6 20.79 -19.98 -10.82
C THR A 6 19.44 -20.68 -10.97
N PRO A 7 18.81 -21.18 -9.89
CA PRO A 7 17.51 -21.83 -9.97
C PRO A 7 16.41 -20.78 -10.11
N GLU A 8 16.42 -20.04 -11.21
CA GLU A 8 15.42 -19.02 -11.51
C GLU A 8 14.62 -19.50 -12.73
N ASP A 9 13.33 -19.79 -12.47
CA ASP A 9 12.25 -20.06 -13.43
C ASP A 9 12.14 -21.47 -14.06
N GLU A 10 12.16 -22.53 -13.25
CA GLU A 10 11.49 -23.77 -13.70
C GLU A 10 9.96 -23.58 -13.67
N PRO A 11 9.25 -23.88 -14.78
CA PRO A 11 7.80 -23.67 -14.86
C PRO A 11 7.07 -24.56 -13.84
N THR A 12 6.45 -23.93 -12.85
CA THR A 12 5.66 -24.64 -11.82
C THR A 12 4.24 -24.87 -12.32
N THR A 13 3.79 -26.13 -12.37
CA THR A 13 2.41 -26.48 -12.74
C THR A 13 1.48 -26.33 -11.53
N PRO A 14 0.28 -25.73 -11.67
CA PRO A 14 -0.66 -25.61 -10.57
C PRO A 14 -1.08 -26.97 -10.01
N VAL A 15 -1.08 -27.10 -8.68
CA VAL A 15 -1.54 -28.31 -7.96
C VAL A 15 -2.60 -27.97 -6.92
N ALA A 16 -3.48 -28.92 -6.63
CA ALA A 16 -4.52 -28.73 -5.62
C ALA A 16 -3.89 -28.49 -4.24
N GLY A 17 -4.33 -27.43 -3.56
CA GLY A 17 -3.81 -27.03 -2.25
C GLY A 17 -2.65 -26.01 -2.29
N MET A 18 -2.16 -25.65 -3.48
CA MET A 18 -1.16 -24.58 -3.65
C MET A 18 -1.76 -23.22 -3.26
N THR A 19 -1.00 -22.42 -2.50
CA THR A 19 -1.39 -21.03 -2.19
C THR A 19 -0.67 -20.06 -3.13
N ILE A 20 -1.38 -19.01 -3.54
CA ILE A 20 -0.82 -17.92 -4.33
C ILE A 20 -1.07 -16.64 -3.55
N SER A 21 0.00 -16.00 -3.10
CA SER A 21 -0.08 -14.73 -2.38
C SER A 21 0.47 -13.61 -3.24
N LEU A 22 -0.27 -12.49 -3.32
CA LEU A 22 0.20 -11.26 -3.95
C LEU A 22 0.54 -10.25 -2.85
N ARG A 23 1.80 -9.86 -2.76
CA ARG A 23 2.28 -8.81 -1.87
C ARG A 23 2.49 -7.55 -2.68
N THR A 24 1.76 -6.49 -2.33
CA THR A 24 1.92 -5.17 -2.94
C THR A 24 2.48 -4.20 -1.92
N GLY A 25 3.53 -3.49 -2.29
CA GLY A 25 4.06 -2.36 -1.52
C GLY A 25 3.93 -1.09 -2.34
N ARG A 26 3.51 0.01 -1.71
CA ARG A 26 3.45 1.31 -2.35
C ARG A 26 3.91 2.38 -1.38
N ASP A 27 4.93 3.11 -1.80
CA ASP A 27 5.53 4.17 -1.02
C ASP A 27 5.04 5.52 -1.55
N VAL A 28 4.70 6.40 -0.62
CA VAL A 28 4.37 7.80 -0.87
C VAL A 28 5.18 8.70 0.04
N VAL A 29 5.36 9.95 -0.37
CA VAL A 29 5.99 10.99 0.43
C VAL A 29 4.99 12.13 0.61
N ILE A 30 4.75 12.51 1.85
CA ILE A 30 3.96 13.70 2.18
C ILE A 30 4.77 14.92 1.74
N VAL A 31 4.25 15.64 0.75
CA VAL A 31 4.86 16.88 0.22
C VAL A 31 4.12 18.12 0.70
N ASP A 32 2.86 17.97 1.10
CA ASP A 32 2.02 19.01 1.70
C ASP A 32 1.19 18.39 2.84
N PRO A 33 1.63 18.51 4.10
CA PRO A 33 0.96 17.90 5.25
C PRO A 33 -0.46 18.41 5.49
N ASP A 34 -0.69 19.70 5.27
CA ASP A 34 -2.00 20.30 5.49
C ASP A 34 -3.01 19.79 4.46
N ARG A 35 -2.58 19.71 3.19
CA ARG A 35 -3.39 19.12 2.12
C ARG A 35 -3.65 17.64 2.33
N PHE A 36 -2.65 16.90 2.81
CA PHE A 36 -2.80 15.48 3.16
C PHE A 36 -3.86 15.27 4.25
N LEU A 37 -3.79 16.00 5.36
CA LEU A 37 -4.80 15.91 6.41
C LEU A 37 -6.18 16.37 5.94
N ALA A 38 -6.26 17.41 5.12
CA ALA A 38 -7.53 17.86 4.55
C ALA A 38 -8.16 16.81 3.63
N ALA A 39 -7.37 16.16 2.78
CA ALA A 39 -7.83 15.09 1.90
C ALA A 39 -8.30 13.86 2.71
N ALA A 40 -7.56 13.47 3.74
CA ALA A 40 -7.97 12.37 4.61
C ALA A 40 -9.26 12.66 5.39
N ARG A 41 -9.44 13.88 5.90
CA ARG A 41 -10.70 14.30 6.56
C ARG A 41 -11.87 14.28 5.58
N ALA A 42 -11.67 14.76 4.36
CA ALA A 42 -12.69 14.68 3.32
C ALA A 42 -13.06 13.23 3.00
N ALA A 43 -12.06 12.34 2.86
CA ALA A 43 -12.27 10.92 2.64
C ALA A 43 -13.04 10.24 3.79
N HIS A 44 -12.70 10.57 5.04
CA HIS A 44 -13.39 10.04 6.22
C HIS A 44 -14.83 10.54 6.33
N HIS A 45 -15.06 11.84 6.10
CA HIS A 45 -16.40 12.43 6.09
C HIS A 45 -17.28 11.87 4.97
N ASP A 46 -16.73 11.58 3.79
CA ASP A 46 -17.45 10.92 2.70
C ASP A 46 -17.99 9.54 3.09
N LEU A 47 -17.25 8.80 3.94
CA LEU A 47 -17.66 7.49 4.46
C LEU A 47 -18.61 7.59 5.66
N HIS A 48 -18.49 8.67 6.44
CA HIS A 48 -19.27 8.94 7.66
C HIS A 48 -19.94 10.31 7.61
N PRO A 49 -20.92 10.52 6.71
CA PRO A 49 -21.54 11.83 6.47
C PRO A 49 -22.40 12.33 7.65
N ASP A 50 -22.62 11.49 8.66
CA ASP A 50 -23.30 11.82 9.90
C ASP A 50 -22.41 12.51 10.94
N LEU A 51 -21.09 12.45 10.78
CA LEU A 51 -20.14 13.11 11.66
C LEU A 51 -20.02 14.60 11.33
N THR A 52 -19.84 15.42 12.36
CA THR A 52 -19.51 16.84 12.21
C THR A 52 -18.04 17.03 11.84
N GLU A 53 -17.70 18.21 11.31
CA GLU A 53 -16.31 18.55 10.97
C GLU A 53 -15.36 18.45 12.17
N ALA A 54 -15.83 18.78 13.38
CA ALA A 54 -15.05 18.68 14.60
C ALA A 54 -14.77 17.21 14.97
N GLU A 55 -15.76 16.33 14.85
CA GLU A 55 -15.60 14.89 15.10
C GLU A 55 -14.67 14.24 14.08
N VAL A 56 -14.76 14.63 12.80
CA VAL A 56 -13.84 14.17 11.76
C VAL A 56 -12.41 14.66 12.03
N ALA A 57 -12.23 15.90 12.49
CA ALA A 57 -10.92 16.43 12.83
C ALA A 57 -10.30 15.73 14.05
N GLU A 58 -11.12 15.28 15.01
CA GLU A 58 -10.69 14.47 16.16
C GLU A 58 -10.34 13.03 15.75
N ALA A 59 -11.11 12.43 14.85
CA ALA A 59 -10.85 11.09 14.32
C ALA A 59 -9.59 11.02 13.44
N ILE A 60 -9.27 12.11 12.73
CA ILE A 60 -8.08 12.22 11.87
C ILE A 60 -7.07 13.18 12.52
N ALA A 61 -6.45 12.69 13.60
CA ALA A 61 -5.53 13.46 14.42
C ALA A 61 -4.06 13.31 13.99
N ASP A 62 -3.69 12.15 13.44
CA ASP A 62 -2.31 11.87 13.03
C ASP A 62 -2.15 11.26 11.64
N VAL A 63 -0.90 10.98 11.26
CA VAL A 63 -0.53 10.46 9.94
C VAL A 63 -1.08 9.05 9.70
N THR A 64 -1.18 8.23 10.75
CA THR A 64 -1.69 6.87 10.68
C THR A 64 -3.19 6.89 10.41
N ASP A 65 -3.94 7.70 11.17
CA ASP A 65 -5.39 7.88 10.96
C ASP A 65 -5.67 8.39 9.55
N ALA A 66 -4.90 9.38 9.12
CA ALA A 66 -5.05 9.96 7.79
C ALA A 66 -4.75 8.95 6.67
N ALA A 67 -3.70 8.14 6.84
CA ALA A 67 -3.35 7.09 5.89
C ALA A 67 -4.46 6.03 5.80
N TYR A 68 -4.99 5.58 6.93
CA TYR A 68 -6.09 4.61 6.94
C TYR A 68 -7.37 5.17 6.30
N ALA A 69 -7.72 6.44 6.57
CA ALA A 69 -8.90 7.04 5.95
C ALA A 69 -8.82 7.07 4.41
N LEU A 70 -7.64 7.34 3.84
CA LEU A 70 -7.44 7.28 2.39
C LEU A 70 -7.52 5.84 1.86
N ILE A 71 -6.90 4.88 2.55
CA ILE A 71 -6.94 3.47 2.16
C ILE A 71 -8.37 2.92 2.23
N ASP A 72 -9.13 3.24 3.27
CA ASP A 72 -10.52 2.79 3.40
C ASP A 72 -11.40 3.36 2.28
N ARG A 73 -11.17 4.62 1.90
CA ARG A 73 -11.97 5.29 0.87
C ARG A 73 -11.62 4.84 -0.55
N HIS A 74 -10.33 4.63 -0.83
CA HIS A 74 -9.82 4.47 -2.19
C HIS A 74 -9.15 3.10 -2.46
N GLY A 75 -8.87 2.32 -1.43
CA GLY A 75 -8.10 1.08 -1.51
C GLY A 75 -6.58 1.29 -1.68
N ASP A 76 -6.10 2.54 -1.74
CA ASP A 76 -4.71 2.90 -1.96
C ASP A 76 -4.44 4.33 -1.43
N LEU A 77 -3.21 4.61 -0.99
CA LEU A 77 -2.74 5.95 -0.60
C LEU A 77 -2.59 6.91 -1.78
N ALA A 78 -2.41 6.40 -3.00
CA ALA A 78 -2.28 7.22 -4.20
C ALA A 78 -3.08 6.63 -5.37
N ALA A 79 -4.38 6.42 -5.14
CA ALA A 79 -5.28 5.74 -6.08
C ALA A 79 -5.37 6.43 -7.46
N ASP A 80 -5.39 7.77 -7.50
CA ASP A 80 -5.41 8.54 -8.76
C ASP A 80 -4.03 8.64 -9.43
N HIS A 81 -3.03 7.91 -8.94
CA HIS A 81 -1.75 7.82 -9.64
C HIS A 81 -1.76 6.62 -10.59
N GLU A 82 -2.12 6.90 -11.84
CA GLU A 82 -1.69 6.05 -12.94
C GLU A 82 -0.16 6.13 -13.02
N PRO A 83 0.54 4.97 -13.10
CA PRO A 83 1.97 4.98 -13.31
C PRO A 83 2.23 5.73 -14.63
N PRO A 84 3.01 6.82 -14.62
CA PRO A 84 3.24 7.58 -15.84
C PRO A 84 3.96 6.67 -16.84
N ASP A 85 3.71 6.88 -18.14
CA ASP A 85 4.42 6.21 -19.24
C ASP A 85 5.95 6.26 -19.07
N ARG A 86 6.43 7.27 -18.34
CA ARG A 86 7.80 7.38 -17.85
C ARG A 86 7.80 7.69 -16.36
N PRO A 87 8.41 6.83 -15.51
CA PRO A 87 8.53 7.13 -14.08
C PRO A 87 9.27 8.46 -13.87
N PRO A 88 8.88 9.27 -12.87
CA PRO A 88 9.63 10.45 -12.52
C PRO A 88 11.07 10.08 -12.20
N LEU A 89 12.01 10.97 -12.52
CA LEU A 89 13.41 10.75 -12.17
C LEU A 89 13.53 10.57 -10.64
N PRO A 90 14.42 9.70 -10.16
CA PRO A 90 14.64 9.54 -8.72
C PRO A 90 14.85 10.88 -8.03
N GLY A 91 14.10 11.12 -6.96
CA GLY A 91 14.14 12.36 -6.18
C GLY A 91 13.26 13.50 -6.69
N VAL A 92 12.61 13.38 -7.85
CA VAL A 92 11.61 14.35 -8.31
C VAL A 92 10.27 14.06 -7.63
N ARG A 93 9.71 15.08 -6.96
CA ARG A 93 8.43 14.99 -6.24
C ARG A 93 7.32 15.64 -7.04
N VAL A 94 6.16 15.00 -7.05
CA VAL A 94 4.92 15.58 -7.59
C VAL A 94 4.29 16.40 -6.46
N THR A 95 4.26 17.73 -6.59
CA THR A 95 3.87 18.66 -5.51
C THR A 95 2.45 19.24 -5.67
N ASP A 96 1.85 19.05 -6.84
CA ASP A 96 0.57 19.61 -7.25
C ASP A 96 -0.60 18.65 -7.07
N ARG A 97 -0.36 17.44 -6.54
CA ARG A 97 -1.44 16.48 -6.27
C ARG A 97 -2.41 16.99 -5.21
N PRO A 98 -3.72 16.71 -5.36
CA PRO A 98 -4.77 17.21 -4.47
C PRO A 98 -4.75 16.53 -3.09
N ASP A 99 -4.08 15.40 -2.95
CA ASP A 99 -3.95 14.62 -1.71
C ASP A 99 -2.69 14.96 -0.89
N GLY A 100 -1.85 15.90 -1.37
CA GLY A 100 -0.60 16.26 -0.68
C GLY A 100 0.45 15.15 -0.65
N LEU A 101 0.27 14.08 -1.44
CA LEU A 101 1.16 12.94 -1.53
C LEU A 101 1.89 12.92 -2.87
N SER A 102 3.18 12.60 -2.83
CA SER A 102 3.98 12.27 -4.01
C SER A 102 4.26 10.76 -4.01
N PRO A 103 3.86 10.02 -5.04
CA PRO A 103 4.30 8.63 -5.24
C PRO A 103 5.83 8.52 -5.19
N ALA A 104 6.34 7.47 -4.55
CA ALA A 104 7.77 7.26 -4.30
C ALA A 104 8.29 5.87 -4.71
N GLY A 105 7.39 4.91 -4.92
CA GLY A 105 7.74 3.58 -5.39
C GLY A 105 6.54 2.64 -5.35
N SER A 106 6.58 1.58 -6.15
CA SER A 106 5.64 0.46 -6.04
C SER A 106 6.35 -0.84 -6.33
N MET A 107 5.93 -1.90 -5.65
CA MET A 107 6.46 -3.25 -5.80
C MET A 107 5.29 -4.23 -5.76
N SER A 108 5.35 -5.28 -6.56
CA SER A 108 4.43 -6.40 -6.48
C SER A 108 5.24 -7.68 -6.57
N GLU A 109 5.03 -8.56 -5.60
CA GLU A 109 5.71 -9.85 -5.49
C GLU A 109 4.64 -10.94 -5.43
N LEU A 110 4.76 -11.91 -6.33
CA LEU A 110 3.92 -13.11 -6.31
C LEU A 110 4.68 -14.20 -5.58
N VAL A 111 4.13 -14.66 -4.46
CA VAL A 111 4.72 -15.71 -3.62
C VAL A 111 3.86 -16.97 -3.73
N LEU A 112 4.46 -18.04 -4.26
CA LEU A 112 3.86 -19.36 -4.27
C LEU A 112 4.12 -20.05 -2.92
N ASP A 113 3.11 -20.75 -2.39
CA ASP A 113 3.17 -21.47 -1.13
C ASP A 113 3.71 -20.61 0.02
N GLU A 114 3.15 -19.39 0.15
CA GLU A 114 3.53 -18.41 1.19
C GLU A 114 3.48 -19.08 2.58
N PRO A 115 4.59 -19.07 3.35
CA PRO A 115 4.67 -19.74 4.64
C PRO A 115 3.61 -19.29 5.67
N HIS A 116 3.17 -18.03 5.58
CA HIS A 116 2.11 -17.48 6.42
C HIS A 116 1.07 -16.80 5.53
N PRO A 117 0.25 -17.58 4.79
CA PRO A 117 -0.75 -17.00 3.92
C PRO A 117 -1.79 -16.29 4.80
N LEU A 118 -2.43 -15.26 4.24
CA LEU A 118 -3.60 -14.65 4.87
C LEU A 118 -4.59 -15.77 5.20
N GLN A 119 -5.03 -15.82 6.46
CA GLN A 119 -5.90 -16.89 6.91
C GLN A 119 -7.28 -16.73 6.26
N ASP A 120 -7.89 -17.86 5.85
CA ASP A 120 -9.28 -17.91 5.41
C ASP A 120 -10.19 -17.47 6.57
N TYR A 121 -10.52 -16.18 6.60
CA TYR A 121 -11.43 -15.54 7.57
C TYR A 121 -11.07 -15.80 9.05
N GLY A 122 -10.27 -14.91 9.64
CA GLY A 122 -10.02 -14.87 11.09
C GLY A 122 -9.93 -13.44 11.60
N CYS A 123 -10.43 -13.19 12.83
CA CYS A 123 -10.39 -11.88 13.50
C CYS A 123 -8.97 -11.42 13.91
N PHE A 124 -7.95 -12.23 13.60
CA PHE A 124 -6.56 -11.96 13.95
C PHE A 124 -5.75 -11.92 12.66
N LEU A 125 -5.42 -10.70 12.24
CA LEU A 125 -4.30 -10.47 11.33
C LEU A 125 -3.02 -10.98 12.02
N PRO A 126 -2.04 -11.54 11.30
CA PRO A 126 -0.67 -11.70 11.80
C PRO A 126 -0.19 -10.44 12.53
N ASP A 127 0.60 -10.60 13.59
CA ASP A 127 1.11 -9.47 14.42
C ASP A 127 1.78 -8.36 13.57
N ASP A 128 2.35 -8.73 12.42
CA ASP A 128 2.74 -7.79 11.36
C ASP A 128 2.65 -8.46 9.96
N VAL A 129 1.57 -8.22 9.23
CA VAL A 129 1.37 -8.69 7.84
C VAL A 129 2.36 -8.11 6.83
N PHE A 130 3.03 -7.01 7.18
CA PHE A 130 3.97 -6.30 6.31
C PHE A 130 5.42 -6.38 6.79
N ALA A 131 5.72 -7.15 7.85
CA ALA A 131 7.08 -7.40 8.29
C ALA A 131 7.89 -8.02 7.15
N ARG A 132 8.76 -7.23 6.53
CA ARG A 132 9.77 -7.76 5.60
C ARG A 132 10.69 -8.69 6.38
N ARG A 133 10.99 -9.87 5.82
CA ARG A 133 12.13 -10.66 6.31
C ARG A 133 13.39 -9.78 6.21
N PRO A 134 14.28 -9.78 7.21
CA PRO A 134 15.58 -9.14 7.04
C PRO A 134 16.33 -9.86 5.92
N ASP A 135 16.90 -9.08 4.99
CA ASP A 135 17.78 -9.59 3.94
C ASP A 135 18.94 -10.37 4.59
N HIS A 136 19.15 -11.63 4.18
CA HIS A 136 20.26 -12.47 4.61
C HIS A 136 21.12 -12.86 3.41
#